data_AF-A0A484ID82-F1
#
_entry.id   AF-A0A484ID82-F1
#
_cell.length_a   1.000
_cell.length_b   1.000
_cell.length_c   1.000
_cell.angle_alpha   90.00
_cell.angle_beta   90.00
_cell.angle_gamma   90.00
#
_symmetry.space_group_name_H-M   'P 1'
#
loop_
_entity.id
_entity.type
_entity.pdbx_description
1 polymer ?
#
loop_
_entity_poly.entity_id
_entity_poly.type
_entity_poly.pdbx_seq_one_letter_code
_entity_poly.pdbx_strand_id
1 'polypeptide(L)'
;MGRPIIPYKQVLDGILYVLRTGCQWKMLPKEYGSGSTCHRRFQEWNKLDVFKNAWIKLLKDYEDKIGLNWTWQSIDSISIKSPLGGPRLEIIPQTGAN
;
A
#
# COMPACT_ATOMS: atom_id res chain seq x y z
N MET A 1 -0.58 30.62 2.82
CA MET A 1 -1.55 29.92 1.95
C MET A 1 -1.38 28.42 2.15
N GLY A 2 -2.22 27.79 2.98
CA GLY A 2 -2.12 26.36 3.30
C GLY A 2 -2.66 25.48 2.18
N ARG A 3 -2.06 24.30 1.99
CA ARG A 3 -2.52 23.32 0.98
C ARG A 3 -3.96 22.88 1.33
N PRO A 4 -4.90 22.87 0.37
CA PRO A 4 -6.27 22.44 0.62
C PRO A 4 -6.30 21.03 1.22
N ILE A 5 -7.13 20.86 2.25
CA ILE A 5 -7.31 19.59 2.95
C ILE A 5 -8.02 18.64 1.99
N ILE A 6 -7.34 17.59 1.57
CA ILE A 6 -7.91 16.52 0.75
C ILE A 6 -8.88 15.73 1.62
N PRO A 7 -10.15 15.52 1.20
CA PRO A 7 -11.12 14.73 1.96
C PRO A 7 -10.62 13.32 2.26
N TYR A 8 -10.91 12.79 3.45
CA TYR A 8 -10.45 11.44 3.85
C TYR A 8 -10.95 10.34 2.93
N LYS A 9 -12.17 10.47 2.39
CA LYS A 9 -12.70 9.52 1.40
C LYS A 9 -11.81 9.45 0.16
N GLN A 10 -11.42 10.60 -0.39
CA GLN A 10 -10.58 10.66 -1.59
C GLN A 10 -9.19 10.06 -1.34
N VAL A 11 -8.62 10.31 -0.15
CA VAL A 11 -7.36 9.68 0.27
C VAL A 11 -7.49 8.16 0.39
N LEU A 12 -8.57 7.68 1.02
CA LEU A 12 -8.84 6.26 1.16
C LEU A 12 -9.01 5.60 -0.22
N ASP A 13 -9.78 6.21 -1.12
CA ASP A 13 -9.99 5.73 -2.50
C ASP A 13 -8.64 5.59 -3.23
N GLY A 14 -7.75 6.59 -3.10
CA GLY A 14 -6.41 6.54 -3.68
C GLY A 14 -5.50 5.46 -3.08
N ILE A 15 -5.57 5.25 -1.75
CA ILE A 15 -4.85 4.15 -1.08
C ILE A 15 -5.34 2.80 -1.61
N LEU A 16 -6.66 2.59 -1.67
CA LEU A 16 -7.24 1.35 -2.15
C LEU A 16 -6.89 1.08 -3.62
N TYR A 17 -6.85 2.12 -4.45
CA TYR A 17 -6.39 2.00 -5.84
C TYR A 17 -4.97 1.44 -5.93
N VAL A 18 -4.03 2.01 -5.15
CA VAL A 18 -2.63 1.54 -5.13
C VAL A 18 -2.54 0.10 -4.62
N LEU A 19 -3.25 -0.23 -3.53
CA LEU A 19 -3.24 -1.58 -2.97
C LEU A 19 -3.84 -2.62 -3.92
N ARG A 20 -4.85 -2.23 -4.71
CA ARG A 20 -5.52 -3.11 -5.68
C ARG A 20 -4.69 -3.35 -6.94
N THR A 21 -4.01 -2.32 -7.43
CA THR A 21 -3.28 -2.36 -8.71
C THR A 21 -1.79 -2.68 -8.57
N GLY A 22 -1.23 -2.45 -7.37
CA GLY A 22 0.21 -2.53 -7.14
C GLY A 22 1.02 -1.42 -7.82
N CYS A 23 0.37 -0.37 -8.34
CA CYS A 23 1.08 0.71 -9.00
C CYS A 23 1.92 1.50 -7.98
N GLN A 24 3.01 2.12 -8.43
CA GLN A 24 3.81 2.99 -7.58
C GLN A 24 2.97 4.20 -7.10
N TRP A 25 3.20 4.67 -5.87
CA TRP A 25 2.50 5.85 -5.32
C TRP A 25 2.60 7.09 -6.23
N LYS A 26 3.72 7.27 -6.95
CA LYS A 26 3.91 8.38 -7.90
C LYS A 26 3.04 8.26 -9.16
N MET A 27 2.54 7.06 -9.46
CA MET A 27 1.68 6.74 -10.61
C MET A 27 0.18 6.81 -10.26
N LEU A 28 -0.16 7.17 -9.02
CA LEU A 28 -1.56 7.33 -8.61
C LEU A 28 -2.26 8.38 -9.50
N PRO A 29 -3.45 8.07 -10.06
CA PRO A 29 -4.24 9.03 -10.81
C PRO A 29 -4.52 10.31 -10.01
N LYS A 30 -4.41 11.47 -10.68
CA LYS A 30 -4.53 12.79 -10.03
C LYS A 30 -5.92 13.05 -9.42
N GLU A 31 -6.94 12.34 -9.89
CA GLU A 31 -8.31 12.40 -9.34
C GLU A 31 -8.41 11.98 -7.86
N TYR A 32 -7.45 11.19 -7.37
CA TYR A 32 -7.35 10.80 -5.95
C TYR A 32 -6.47 11.74 -5.13
N GLY A 33 -5.89 12.77 -5.76
CA GLY A 33 -4.96 13.71 -5.13
C GLY A 33 -3.49 13.28 -5.26
N SER A 34 -2.65 13.80 -4.37
CA SER A 34 -1.21 13.55 -4.42
C SER A 34 -0.86 12.18 -3.86
N GLY A 35 -0.14 11.36 -4.63
CA GLY A 35 0.41 10.08 -4.19
C GLY A 35 1.23 10.17 -2.90
N SER A 36 2.02 11.23 -2.72
CA SER A 36 2.79 11.46 -1.48
C SER A 36 1.89 11.69 -0.27
N THR A 37 0.74 12.34 -0.47
CA THR A 37 -0.24 12.57 0.61
C THR A 37 -0.95 11.27 0.96
N CYS A 38 -1.35 10.49 -0.04
CA CYS A 38 -1.94 9.16 0.17
C CYS A 38 -0.98 8.21 0.89
N HIS A 39 0.28 8.17 0.46
CA HIS A 39 1.30 7.33 1.11
C HIS A 39 1.55 7.74 2.57
N ARG A 40 1.69 9.04 2.86
CA ARG A 40 1.86 9.53 4.23
C ARG A 40 0.67 9.17 5.11
N ARG A 41 -0.56 9.35 4.60
CA ARG A 41 -1.79 8.99 5.33
C ARG A 41 -1.92 7.49 5.53
N PHE A 42 -1.55 6.68 4.53
CA PHE A 42 -1.48 5.23 4.68
C PHE A 42 -0.55 4.84 5.83
N GLN A 43 0.66 5.41 5.89
CA GLN A 43 1.60 5.12 6.98
C GLN A 43 1.06 5.55 8.35
N GLU A 44 0.45 6.74 8.44
CA GLU A 44 -0.18 7.24 9.67
C GLU A 44 -1.32 6.32 10.14
N TRP A 45 -2.20 5.93 9.22
CA TRP A 45 -3.35 5.08 9.52
C TRP A 45 -2.95 3.65 9.87
N ASN A 46 -1.87 3.11 9.29
CA ASN A 46 -1.31 1.83 9.72
C ASN A 46 -0.77 1.92 11.15
N LYS A 47 -0.04 2.99 11.50
CA LYS A 47 0.46 3.20 12.87
C LYS A 47 -0.66 3.33 13.90
N LEU A 48 -1.82 3.83 13.48
CA LEU A 48 -3.01 4.00 14.31
C LEU A 48 -3.97 2.80 14.24
N ASP A 49 -3.55 1.67 13.64
CA ASP A 49 -4.37 0.46 13.49
C ASP A 49 -5.73 0.69 12.80
N VAL A 50 -5.89 1.75 11.99
CA VAL A 50 -7.16 2.12 11.36
C VAL A 50 -7.68 0.98 10.48
N PHE A 51 -6.80 0.40 9.66
CA PHE A 51 -7.18 -0.70 8.76
C PHE A 51 -7.51 -1.98 9.53
N LYS A 52 -6.75 -2.29 10.59
CA LYS A 52 -7.00 -3.44 11.46
C LYS A 52 -8.37 -3.31 12.15
N ASN A 53 -8.66 -2.14 12.72
CA ASN A 53 -9.93 -1.88 13.39
C ASN A 53 -11.11 -1.89 12.41
N ALA A 54 -10.93 -1.34 11.20
CA ALA A 54 -11.92 -1.44 10.14
C ALA A 54 -12.19 -2.90 9.75
N TRP A 55 -11.14 -3.71 9.59
CA TRP A 55 -11.27 -5.13 9.28
C TRP A 55 -12.03 -5.91 10.36
N ILE A 56 -11.68 -5.71 11.63
CA ILE A 56 -12.39 -6.33 12.76
C ILE A 56 -13.86 -5.94 12.76
N LYS A 57 -14.18 -4.67 12.49
CA LYS A 57 -15.57 -4.20 12.42
C LYS A 57 -16.33 -4.87 11.27
N LEU A 58 -15.74 -4.92 10.08
CA LEU A 58 -16.36 -5.57 8.93
C LEU A 58 -16.59 -7.07 9.15
N LEU A 59 -15.65 -7.76 9.81
CA LEU A 59 -15.81 -9.17 10.17
C LEU A 59 -16.98 -9.38 11.14
N LYS A 60 -17.12 -8.52 12.16
CA LYS A 60 -18.27 -8.57 13.08
C LYS A 60 -19.59 -8.33 12.35
N ASP A 61 -19.65 -7.29 11.52
CA ASP A 61 -20.86 -7.00 10.72
C ASP A 61 -21.21 -8.15 9.76
N TYR A 62 -20.21 -8.90 9.28
CA TYR A 62 -20.41 -10.07 8.43
C TYR A 62 -20.90 -11.29 9.23
N GLU A 63 -20.29 -11.55 10.39
CA GLU A 63 -20.74 -12.59 11.34
C GLU A 63 -22.24 -12.41 11.65
N ASP A 64 -22.64 -11.19 12.00
CA ASP A 64 -24.02 -10.89 12.39
C ASP A 64 -25.04 -11.09 11.26
N LYS A 65 -24.61 -10.96 9.99
CA LYS A 65 -25.50 -11.01 8.83
C LYS A 65 -25.54 -12.36 8.13
N ILE A 66 -24.40 -13.03 8.03
CA ILE A 66 -24.20 -14.20 7.18
C ILE A 66 -23.61 -15.36 7.99
N GLY A 67 -22.85 -15.06 9.05
CA GLY A 67 -22.10 -16.03 9.85
C GLY A 67 -20.76 -16.39 9.20
N LEU A 68 -19.74 -16.57 10.02
CA LEU A 68 -18.42 -17.06 9.66
C LEU A 68 -18.26 -18.49 10.16
N ASN A 69 -17.66 -19.33 9.33
CA ASN A 69 -17.22 -20.65 9.78
C ASN A 69 -15.89 -20.51 10.55
N TRP A 70 -15.98 -20.45 11.88
CA TRP A 70 -14.80 -20.37 12.75
C TRP A 70 -13.93 -21.64 12.73
N THR A 71 -14.48 -22.78 12.31
CA THR A 71 -13.76 -24.06 12.28
C THR A 71 -12.84 -24.22 11.07
N TRP A 72 -13.06 -23.45 10.00
CA TRP A 72 -12.28 -23.54 8.78
C TRP A 72 -12.01 -22.14 8.19
N GLN A 73 -10.74 -21.76 8.15
CA GLN A 73 -10.27 -20.54 7.51
C GLN A 73 -9.13 -20.90 6.55
N SER A 74 -9.14 -20.31 5.35
CA SER A 74 -8.04 -20.40 4.39
C SER A 74 -7.29 -19.07 4.32
N ILE A 75 -5.98 -19.14 4.12
CA ILE A 75 -5.13 -17.98 3.86
C ILE A 75 -4.42 -18.20 2.54
N ASP A 76 -4.71 -17.36 1.55
CA ASP A 76 -4.05 -17.40 0.25
C ASP A 76 -2.97 -16.32 0.18
N SER A 77 -1.84 -16.65 -0.43
CA SER A 77 -0.73 -15.72 -0.67
C SER A 77 -0.26 -15.84 -2.12
N ILE A 78 0.13 -14.73 -2.73
CA ILE A 78 0.73 -14.71 -4.07
C ILE A 78 2.25 -14.57 -3.93
N SER A 79 3.02 -15.48 -4.50
CA SER A 79 4.49 -15.36 -4.61
C SER A 79 4.86 -14.89 -6.01
N ILE A 80 5.50 -13.72 -6.09
CA ILE A 80 6.09 -13.22 -7.34
C ILE A 80 7.58 -13.58 -7.38
N LYS A 81 8.13 -13.83 -8.58
CA LYS A 81 9.58 -14.08 -8.74
C LYS A 81 10.37 -12.85 -8.29
N SER A 82 11.47 -13.08 -7.58
CA SER A 82 12.42 -12.01 -7.28
C SER A 82 12.96 -11.40 -8.58
N PRO A 83 13.09 -10.07 -8.70
CA PRO A 83 13.85 -9.47 -9.79
C PRO A 83 15.24 -10.11 -9.85
N LEU A 84 15.69 -10.47 -11.04
CA LEU A 84 17.01 -11.04 -11.24
C LEU A 84 18.06 -10.04 -10.71
N GLY A 85 18.95 -10.50 -9.84
CA GLY A 85 20.01 -9.68 -9.27
C GLY A 85 20.75 -8.93 -10.38
N GLY A 86 20.86 -7.61 -10.23
CA GLY A 86 21.60 -6.78 -11.18
C GLY A 86 23.05 -7.26 -11.34
N PRO A 87 23.70 -6.94 -12.46
CA PRO A 87 25.07 -7.38 -12.72
C PRO A 87 25.99 -6.96 -11.56
N ARG A 88 26.89 -7.88 -11.17
CA ARG A 88 27.96 -7.59 -10.21
C ARG A 88 28.79 -6.44 -10.77
N LEU A 89 28.82 -5.31 -10.06
CA LEU A 89 29.71 -4.21 -10.40
C LEU A 89 31.15 -4.73 -10.31
N GLU A 90 31.77 -4.99 -11.45
CA GLU A 90 33.21 -5.20 -11.52
C GLU A 90 33.92 -3.89 -11.15
N ILE A 91 34.97 -4.00 -10.34
CA ILE A 91 35.74 -2.87 -9.82
C ILE A 91 36.31 -2.08 -11.01
N ILE A 92 35.99 -0.79 -11.09
CA ILE A 92 36.50 0.14 -12.11
C ILE A 92 38.01 0.34 -11.85
N PRO A 93 38.92 0.10 -12.81
CA PRO A 93 40.35 0.35 -12.62
C PRO A 93 40.63 1.86 -12.50
N GLN A 94 41.50 2.23 -11.54
CA GLN A 94 41.99 3.59 -11.35
C GLN A 94 42.73 4.02 -12.62
N THR A 95 42.19 4.99 -13.37
CA THR A 95 42.89 5.55 -14.54
C THR A 95 43.93 6.55 -14.06
N GLY A 96 45.20 6.28 -14.38
CA GLY A 96 46.34 7.12 -14.04
C GLY A 96 46.26 8.50 -14.69
N ALA A 97 46.60 9.53 -13.91
CA ALA A 97 46.87 10.87 -14.41
C ALA A 97 48.26 10.90 -15.07
N ASN A 98 48.32 11.38 -16.31
CA ASN A 98 49.51 12.03 -16.87
C ASN A 98 49.35 13.54 -16.67
#